data_AF-A0A2C9KQW7-F1
#
_entry.id   AF-A0A2C9KQW7-F1
#
_cell.length_a   1.000
_cell.length_b   1.000
_cell.length_c   1.000
_cell.angle_alpha   90.00
_cell.angle_beta   90.00
_cell.angle_gamma   90.00
#
_symmetry.space_group_name_H-M   'P 1'
#
loop_
_entity.id
_entity.type
_entity.pdbx_description
1 polymer ?
#
loop_
_entity_poly.entity_id
_entity_poly.type
_entity_poly.pdbx_seq_one_letter_code
_entity_poly.pdbx_strand_id
1 'polypeptide(L)'
;MTDDELANYPQFSSLLSCLQDRLAPDGSSLKMKSALDEVQHSLSQARLKWLMSHTVYLELYELLASYEIKSHEGTLTPDEKQIQMCLTKTLSYNEIGDYLHFHPGVNSKSTLFGLTQMDIDQHNPAKHLLNDLQKIIIPMIEDKIQKKCEDLYNFYEPVKATQQGSAATKFLTLPDLVEHKLLSLQQEKETLKKDRVAREQHFWTYYQKLLECLSVIETIVKEYKLTCQAQTDDVTVEWLETRSEALRLKVKLTQVQILCDTYTNEAVKALKKIRGHLDDAIKQTEAQLAATTYSLQSYHSIGAEFKSLVNQFTLLQNEIENRKWALSTMGRTLNSTDGLSHTASSSPRSVDSLLNLVSPPVSQLKTNLQSQPAVVHPSSKSHQSEKETKKVSFLSPSSSQDSTT
;
A
#
# COMPACT_ATOMS: atom_id res chain seq x y z
N MET A 1 10.86 -6.53 -49.29
CA MET A 1 10.84 -5.55 -50.39
C MET A 1 10.18 -6.27 -51.55
N THR A 2 9.03 -5.78 -52.00
CA THR A 2 8.15 -6.44 -52.98
C THR A 2 8.71 -6.31 -54.40
N ASP A 3 8.57 -7.36 -55.21
CA ASP A 3 9.07 -7.43 -56.60
C ASP A 3 8.61 -6.28 -57.49
N ASP A 4 7.48 -5.63 -57.17
CA ASP A 4 6.91 -4.51 -57.92
C ASP A 4 7.75 -3.22 -57.87
N GLU A 5 8.59 -3.02 -56.84
CA GLU A 5 9.48 -1.86 -56.74
C GLU A 5 10.79 -2.05 -57.54
N LEU A 6 11.19 -3.31 -57.79
CA LEU A 6 12.37 -3.65 -58.60
C LEU A 6 12.14 -3.45 -60.09
N ALA A 7 10.89 -3.52 -60.56
CA ALA A 7 10.54 -3.33 -61.98
C ALA A 7 10.69 -1.87 -62.45
N ASN A 8 10.55 -0.91 -61.55
CA ASN A 8 10.62 0.52 -61.86
C ASN A 8 12.06 1.06 -62.04
N TYR A 9 13.09 0.29 -61.64
CA TYR A 9 14.50 0.70 -61.73
C TYR A 9 15.39 -0.41 -62.33
N PRO A 10 15.42 -0.58 -63.66
CA PRO A 10 16.14 -1.67 -64.33
C PRO A 10 17.67 -1.60 -64.16
N GLN A 11 18.22 -0.40 -63.94
CA GLN A 11 19.66 -0.26 -63.63
C GLN A 11 19.97 -0.71 -62.21
N PHE A 12 19.06 -0.49 -61.26
CA PHE A 12 19.20 -0.94 -59.88
C PHE A 12 19.05 -2.46 -59.77
N SER A 13 18.14 -3.08 -60.53
CA SER A 13 18.07 -4.54 -60.62
C SER A 13 19.31 -5.13 -61.29
N SER A 14 19.88 -4.51 -62.33
CA SER A 14 21.15 -4.96 -62.93
C SER A 14 22.33 -4.88 -61.95
N LEU A 15 22.34 -3.84 -61.10
CA LEU A 15 23.37 -3.64 -60.07
C LEU A 15 23.17 -4.61 -58.91
N LEU A 16 21.93 -4.88 -58.50
CA LEU A 16 21.61 -5.92 -57.53
C LEU A 16 21.97 -7.31 -58.05
N SER A 17 21.75 -7.63 -59.33
CA SER A 17 22.21 -8.88 -59.93
C SER A 17 23.74 -8.97 -59.98
N CYS A 18 24.44 -7.89 -60.38
CA CYS A 18 25.91 -7.84 -60.35
C CYS A 18 26.49 -7.95 -58.92
N LEU A 19 25.80 -7.40 -57.92
CA LEU A 19 26.18 -7.55 -56.52
C LEU A 19 25.84 -8.95 -55.99
N GLN A 20 24.71 -9.52 -56.36
CA GLN A 20 24.31 -10.89 -56.03
C GLN A 20 25.27 -11.93 -56.61
N ASP A 21 25.82 -11.70 -57.80
CA ASP A 21 26.85 -12.56 -58.39
C ASP A 21 28.19 -12.52 -57.61
N ARG A 22 28.40 -11.47 -56.81
CA ARG A 22 29.63 -11.24 -56.04
C ARG A 22 29.47 -11.40 -54.53
N LEU A 23 28.24 -11.39 -54.02
CA LEU A 23 27.89 -11.57 -52.61
C LEU A 23 27.23 -12.93 -52.39
N ALA A 24 27.74 -13.66 -51.41
CA ALA A 24 27.06 -14.81 -50.86
C ALA A 24 25.82 -14.39 -50.03
N PRO A 25 24.86 -15.30 -49.76
CA PRO A 25 23.63 -15.02 -48.98
C PRO A 25 23.84 -14.49 -47.55
N ASP A 26 25.09 -14.43 -47.10
CA ASP A 26 25.55 -13.89 -45.81
C ASP A 26 26.15 -12.46 -45.92
N GLY A 27 26.19 -11.87 -47.12
CA GLY A 27 26.73 -10.53 -47.38
C GLY A 27 28.25 -10.47 -47.55
N SER A 28 28.95 -11.61 -47.57
CA SER A 28 30.40 -11.69 -47.75
C SER A 28 30.80 -11.82 -49.23
N SER A 29 32.00 -11.34 -49.60
CA SER A 29 32.51 -11.51 -50.96
C SER A 29 32.77 -12.99 -51.27
N LEU A 30 32.46 -13.43 -52.49
CA LEU A 30 32.60 -14.84 -52.89
C LEU A 30 34.01 -15.41 -52.67
N LYS A 31 35.06 -14.60 -52.86
CA LYS A 31 36.47 -14.97 -52.59
C LYS A 31 36.76 -15.14 -51.10
N MET A 32 36.15 -14.31 -50.26
CA MET A 32 36.29 -14.42 -48.80
C MET A 32 35.59 -15.68 -48.30
N LYS A 33 34.42 -16.01 -48.86
CA LYS A 33 33.71 -17.24 -48.53
C LYS A 33 34.48 -18.49 -48.96
N SER A 34 35.03 -18.53 -50.18
CA SER A 34 35.85 -19.66 -50.62
C SER A 34 37.12 -19.83 -49.76
N ALA A 35 37.76 -18.73 -49.37
CA ALA A 35 38.90 -18.76 -48.46
C ALA A 35 38.48 -19.21 -47.04
N LEU A 36 37.31 -18.80 -46.56
CA LEU A 36 36.76 -19.21 -45.28
C LEU A 36 36.44 -20.71 -45.28
N ASP A 37 35.84 -21.22 -46.36
CA ASP A 37 35.54 -22.64 -46.54
C ASP A 37 36.83 -23.47 -46.62
N GLU A 38 37.86 -22.99 -47.32
CA GLU A 38 39.18 -23.64 -47.38
C GLU A 38 39.88 -23.66 -46.02
N VAL A 39 39.87 -22.55 -45.29
CA VAL A 39 40.40 -22.47 -43.92
C VAL A 39 39.61 -23.37 -43.00
N GLN A 40 38.27 -23.38 -43.08
CA GLN A 40 37.41 -24.24 -42.27
C GLN A 40 37.63 -25.72 -42.59
N HIS A 41 37.90 -26.07 -43.85
CA HIS A 41 38.29 -27.42 -44.23
C HIS A 41 39.67 -27.80 -43.70
N SER A 42 40.67 -26.92 -43.80
CA SER A 42 42.00 -27.16 -43.23
C SER A 42 41.94 -27.29 -41.70
N LEU A 43 41.08 -26.50 -41.04
CA LEU A 43 40.86 -26.52 -39.60
C LEU A 43 40.12 -27.79 -39.17
N SER A 44 39.12 -28.24 -39.92
CA SER A 44 38.43 -29.49 -39.63
C SER A 44 39.35 -30.69 -39.79
N GLN A 45 40.21 -30.71 -40.82
CA GLN A 45 41.24 -31.73 -40.99
C GLN A 45 42.28 -31.71 -39.86
N ALA A 46 42.78 -30.52 -39.48
CA ALA A 46 43.72 -30.37 -38.37
C ALA A 46 43.10 -30.83 -37.05
N ARG A 47 41.83 -30.48 -36.80
CA ARG A 47 41.07 -30.90 -35.63
C ARG A 47 40.87 -32.42 -35.60
N LEU A 48 40.54 -33.06 -36.73
CA LEU A 48 40.41 -34.51 -36.81
C LEU A 48 41.74 -35.21 -36.50
N LYS A 49 42.85 -34.74 -37.09
CA LYS A 49 44.18 -35.26 -36.80
C LYS A 49 44.54 -35.11 -35.32
N TRP A 50 44.27 -33.94 -34.74
CA TRP A 50 44.49 -33.70 -33.32
C TRP A 50 43.65 -34.63 -32.46
N LEU A 51 42.34 -34.74 -32.73
CA LEU A 51 41.45 -35.65 -31.99
C LEU A 51 41.91 -37.10 -32.07
N MET A 52 42.29 -37.59 -33.25
CA MET A 52 42.84 -38.93 -33.41
C MET A 52 44.11 -39.13 -32.56
N SER A 53 45.06 -38.20 -32.63
CA SER A 53 46.28 -38.28 -31.81
C SER A 53 46.01 -38.17 -30.32
N HIS A 54 45.03 -37.36 -29.92
CA HIS A 54 44.67 -37.13 -28.53
C HIS A 54 43.92 -38.32 -27.94
N THR A 55 43.03 -38.96 -28.69
CA THR A 55 42.36 -40.20 -28.26
C THR A 55 43.39 -41.30 -28.01
N VAL A 56 44.34 -41.52 -28.92
CA VAL A 56 45.40 -42.51 -28.73
C VAL A 56 46.24 -42.19 -27.50
N TYR A 57 46.59 -40.92 -27.29
CA TYR A 57 47.31 -40.46 -26.11
C TYR A 57 46.52 -40.77 -24.82
N LEU A 58 45.23 -40.42 -24.74
CA LEU A 58 44.42 -40.67 -23.55
C LEU A 58 44.32 -42.17 -23.24
N GLU A 59 44.13 -43.03 -24.25
CA GLU A 59 44.11 -44.48 -24.05
C GLU A 59 45.44 -45.02 -23.54
N LEU A 60 46.57 -44.47 -24.00
CA LEU A 60 47.90 -44.83 -23.49
C LEU A 60 48.07 -44.45 -22.01
N TYR A 61 47.59 -43.28 -21.59
CA TYR A 61 47.61 -42.88 -20.17
C TYR A 61 46.68 -43.72 -19.32
N GLU A 62 45.47 -44.04 -19.80
CA GLU A 62 44.55 -44.90 -19.07
C GLU A 62 45.07 -46.34 -18.95
N LEU A 63 45.74 -46.84 -19.98
CA LEU A 63 46.46 -48.11 -19.94
C LEU A 63 47.58 -48.08 -18.91
N LEU A 64 48.39 -47.01 -18.88
CA LEU A 64 49.41 -46.82 -17.86
C LEU A 64 48.82 -46.78 -16.44
N ALA A 65 47.77 -46.00 -16.22
CA ALA A 65 47.06 -45.93 -14.93
C ALA A 65 46.47 -47.29 -14.53
N SER A 66 45.94 -48.06 -15.49
CA SER A 66 45.43 -49.41 -15.21
C SER A 66 46.53 -50.40 -14.80
N TYR A 67 47.74 -50.24 -15.35
CA TYR A 67 48.90 -51.05 -14.92
C TYR A 67 49.44 -50.62 -13.56
N GLU A 68 49.39 -49.33 -13.24
CA GLU A 68 49.73 -48.84 -11.90
C GLU A 68 48.78 -49.39 -10.84
N ILE A 69 47.47 -49.34 -11.09
CA ILE A 69 46.45 -49.93 -10.20
C ILE A 69 46.67 -51.43 -10.02
N LYS A 70 46.85 -52.19 -11.12
CA LYS A 70 47.14 -53.63 -11.03
C LYS A 70 48.48 -53.95 -10.37
N SER A 71 49.48 -53.05 -10.48
CA SER A 71 50.77 -53.19 -9.80
C SER A 71 50.61 -53.02 -8.29
N HIS A 72 49.71 -52.15 -7.85
CA HIS A 72 49.34 -52.02 -6.44
C HIS A 72 48.52 -53.21 -5.92
N GLU A 73 47.74 -53.87 -6.78
CA GLU A 73 46.96 -55.08 -6.44
C GLU A 73 47.77 -56.39 -6.47
N GLY A 74 48.99 -56.38 -7.02
CA GLY A 74 49.90 -57.54 -7.04
C GLY A 74 49.58 -58.61 -8.09
N THR A 75 48.70 -58.31 -9.06
CA THR A 75 48.23 -59.26 -10.11
C THR A 75 49.07 -59.22 -11.40
N LEU A 76 50.16 -58.45 -11.44
CA LEU A 76 50.91 -58.18 -12.67
C LEU A 76 51.75 -59.36 -13.16
N THR A 77 51.54 -59.72 -14.42
CA THR A 77 52.38 -60.65 -15.18
C THR A 77 53.78 -60.03 -15.38
N PRO A 78 54.88 -60.80 -15.34
CA PRO A 78 56.24 -60.26 -15.55
C PRO A 78 56.41 -59.53 -16.89
N ASP A 79 55.70 -59.97 -17.93
CA ASP A 79 55.70 -59.34 -19.25
C ASP A 79 54.99 -57.97 -19.22
N GLU A 80 53.90 -57.84 -18.47
CA GLU A 80 53.17 -56.57 -18.28
C GLU A 80 54.01 -55.55 -17.49
N LYS A 81 54.84 -56.01 -16.54
CA LYS A 81 55.82 -55.14 -15.83
C LYS A 81 56.88 -54.59 -16.78
N GLN A 82 57.35 -55.41 -17.72
CA GLN A 82 58.31 -54.96 -18.74
C GLN A 82 57.68 -53.96 -19.70
N ILE A 83 56.42 -54.19 -20.11
CA ILE A 83 55.65 -53.28 -20.96
C ILE A 83 55.42 -51.94 -20.25
N GLN A 84 55.01 -51.95 -18.98
CA GLN A 84 54.80 -50.73 -18.19
C GLN A 84 56.10 -49.92 -18.00
N MET A 85 57.21 -50.58 -17.66
CA MET A 85 58.51 -49.92 -17.52
C MET A 85 59.00 -49.33 -18.84
N CYS A 86 58.75 -50.00 -19.98
CA CYS A 86 59.14 -49.47 -21.27
C CYS A 86 58.25 -48.32 -21.74
N LEU A 87 56.94 -48.39 -21.47
CA LEU A 87 55.98 -47.35 -21.83
C LEU A 87 56.23 -46.06 -21.04
N THR A 88 56.43 -46.15 -19.72
CA THR A 88 56.77 -45.00 -18.86
C THR A 88 58.08 -44.32 -19.29
N LYS A 89 59.12 -45.12 -19.59
CA LYS A 89 60.39 -44.60 -20.12
C LYS A 89 60.19 -43.90 -21.46
N THR A 90 59.45 -44.52 -22.38
CA THR A 90 59.19 -43.93 -23.70
C THR A 90 58.42 -42.63 -23.60
N LEU A 91 57.37 -42.58 -22.78
CA LEU A 91 56.54 -41.40 -22.58
C LEU A 91 57.34 -40.25 -21.96
N SER A 92 58.11 -40.53 -20.90
CA SER A 92 58.98 -39.51 -20.28
C SER A 92 60.05 -38.97 -21.24
N TYR A 93 60.63 -39.79 -22.12
CA TYR A 93 61.53 -39.28 -23.17
C TYR A 93 60.83 -38.37 -24.18
N ASN A 94 59.55 -38.61 -24.49
CA ASN A 94 58.77 -37.74 -25.37
C ASN A 94 58.35 -36.43 -24.67
N GLU A 95 57.97 -36.49 -23.39
CA GLU A 95 57.64 -35.29 -22.60
C GLU A 95 58.86 -34.37 -22.43
N ILE A 96 60.07 -34.93 -22.27
CA ILE A 96 61.32 -34.15 -22.29
C ILE A 96 61.45 -33.35 -23.60
N GLY A 97 60.95 -33.91 -24.71
CA GLY A 97 60.75 -33.27 -26.01
C GLY A 97 60.03 -31.91 -25.93
N ASP A 98 58.91 -31.88 -25.21
CA ASP A 98 58.08 -30.67 -25.07
C ASP A 98 58.71 -29.67 -24.10
N TYR A 99 59.40 -30.15 -23.06
CA TYR A 99 60.11 -29.30 -22.09
C TYR A 99 61.38 -28.65 -22.64
N LEU A 100 61.87 -29.06 -23.81
CA LEU A 100 62.99 -28.39 -24.50
C LEU A 100 62.58 -27.05 -25.13
N HIS A 101 61.29 -26.87 -25.40
CA HIS A 101 60.72 -25.69 -26.04
C HIS A 101 60.02 -24.76 -25.02
N PHE A 102 60.72 -24.36 -23.96
CA PHE A 102 60.28 -23.22 -23.15
C PHE A 102 60.71 -21.91 -23.82
N HIS A 103 59.78 -21.18 -24.45
CA HIS A 103 60.04 -19.79 -24.88
C HIS A 103 58.99 -18.80 -24.36
N PRO A 104 59.40 -17.70 -23.71
CA PRO A 104 58.55 -16.51 -23.51
C PRO A 104 58.52 -15.57 -24.73
N GLY A 105 59.20 -15.89 -25.85
CA GLY A 105 59.37 -14.97 -26.99
C GLY A 105 59.54 -15.64 -28.35
N VAL A 106 59.01 -15.00 -29.39
CA VAL A 106 58.66 -15.56 -30.70
C VAL A 106 59.86 -15.98 -31.59
N ASN A 107 61.11 -15.60 -31.26
CA ASN A 107 62.22 -15.64 -32.23
C ASN A 107 63.52 -16.37 -31.80
N SER A 108 63.54 -17.14 -30.72
CA SER A 108 64.77 -17.81 -30.26
C SER A 108 64.68 -19.33 -30.43
N LYS A 109 65.43 -19.91 -31.38
CA LYS A 109 65.61 -21.37 -31.56
C LYS A 109 66.62 -21.97 -30.56
N SER A 110 66.73 -21.38 -29.38
CA SER A 110 67.71 -21.82 -28.37
C SER A 110 67.03 -22.85 -27.47
N THR A 111 67.38 -24.11 -27.67
CA THR A 111 66.90 -25.20 -26.83
C THR A 111 67.53 -25.14 -25.44
N LEU A 112 66.84 -25.59 -24.40
CA LEU A 112 67.39 -25.72 -23.05
C LEU A 112 68.69 -26.56 -23.13
N PHE A 113 69.83 -25.94 -22.81
CA PHE A 113 71.19 -26.51 -22.90
C PHE A 113 71.73 -26.85 -24.31
N GLY A 114 71.09 -26.37 -25.39
CA GLY A 114 71.56 -26.67 -26.77
C GLY A 114 71.39 -28.13 -27.19
N LEU A 115 70.65 -28.92 -26.41
CA LEU A 115 70.23 -30.27 -26.76
C LEU A 115 69.25 -30.18 -27.93
N THR A 116 69.44 -30.97 -28.98
CA THR A 116 68.47 -31.05 -30.07
C THR A 116 67.53 -32.24 -29.86
N GLN A 117 66.32 -32.17 -30.42
CA GLN A 117 65.37 -33.30 -30.40
C GLN A 117 66.00 -34.58 -30.99
N MET A 118 66.99 -34.43 -31.89
CA MET A 118 67.74 -35.54 -32.48
C MET A 118 68.70 -36.25 -31.51
N ASP A 119 69.27 -35.53 -30.54
CA ASP A 119 70.18 -36.12 -29.54
C ASP A 119 69.41 -37.00 -28.55
N ILE A 120 68.19 -36.60 -28.20
CA ILE A 120 67.30 -37.35 -27.29
C ILE A 120 66.77 -38.61 -27.99
N ASP A 121 66.44 -38.48 -29.27
CA ASP A 121 66.10 -39.60 -30.11
C ASP A 121 67.26 -40.60 -30.23
N GLN A 122 68.50 -40.14 -30.37
CA GLN A 122 69.67 -41.03 -30.48
C GLN A 122 69.94 -41.79 -29.17
N HIS A 123 69.61 -41.21 -28.02
CA HIS A 123 69.80 -41.83 -26.71
C HIS A 123 68.60 -42.62 -26.18
N ASN A 124 67.48 -42.68 -26.91
CA ASN A 124 66.29 -43.43 -26.48
C ASN A 124 66.55 -44.96 -26.50
N PRO A 125 66.66 -45.61 -25.32
CA PRO A 125 66.93 -47.05 -25.25
C PRO A 125 65.76 -47.89 -25.74
N ALA A 126 64.56 -47.30 -25.88
CA ALA A 126 63.34 -48.04 -26.19
C ALA A 126 63.04 -48.16 -27.69
N LYS A 127 63.82 -47.58 -28.62
CA LYS A 127 63.52 -47.60 -30.06
C LYS A 127 63.36 -49.00 -30.67
N HIS A 128 64.15 -49.97 -30.20
CA HIS A 128 64.09 -51.35 -30.67
C HIS A 128 62.90 -52.11 -30.05
N LEU A 129 62.60 -51.84 -28.78
CA LEU A 129 61.43 -52.37 -28.09
C LEU A 129 60.14 -51.71 -28.55
N LEU A 130 60.22 -50.49 -29.10
CA LEU A 130 59.07 -49.73 -29.58
C LEU A 130 58.33 -50.47 -30.68
N ASN A 131 59.05 -51.15 -31.58
CA ASN A 131 58.42 -51.90 -32.68
C ASN A 131 57.69 -53.16 -32.19
N ASP A 132 58.21 -53.83 -31.16
CA ASP A 132 57.57 -55.03 -30.59
C ASP A 132 56.46 -54.65 -29.60
N LEU A 133 56.64 -53.56 -28.86
CA LEU A 133 55.60 -52.94 -28.05
C LEU A 133 54.49 -52.38 -28.92
N GLN A 134 54.79 -51.76 -30.05
CA GLN A 134 53.78 -51.24 -30.99
C GLN A 134 52.88 -52.37 -31.50
N LYS A 135 53.44 -53.56 -31.78
CA LYS A 135 52.65 -54.74 -32.18
C LYS A 135 51.72 -55.26 -31.08
N ILE A 136 52.04 -55.04 -29.80
CA ILE A 136 51.25 -55.50 -28.65
C ILE A 136 50.27 -54.41 -28.17
N ILE A 137 50.70 -53.16 -28.17
CA ILE A 137 49.95 -52.01 -27.66
C ILE A 137 48.85 -51.60 -28.63
N ILE A 138 49.10 -51.62 -29.95
CA ILE A 138 48.07 -51.29 -30.96
C ILE A 138 46.81 -52.16 -30.79
N PRO A 139 46.88 -53.51 -30.79
CA PRO A 139 45.67 -54.33 -30.66
C PRO A 139 44.99 -54.17 -29.28
N MET A 140 45.74 -53.87 -28.22
CA MET A 140 45.16 -53.60 -26.89
C MET A 140 44.40 -52.27 -26.84
N ILE A 141 44.92 -51.23 -27.50
CA ILE A 141 44.24 -49.94 -27.64
C ILE A 141 43.02 -50.09 -28.54
N GLU A 142 43.13 -50.83 -29.63
CA GLU A 142 42.01 -51.13 -30.52
C GLU A 142 40.88 -51.85 -29.77
N ASP A 143 41.17 -52.87 -28.96
CA ASP A 143 40.17 -53.57 -28.13
C ASP A 143 39.51 -52.66 -27.09
N LYS A 144 40.28 -51.77 -26.43
CA LYS A 144 39.72 -50.80 -25.48
C LYS A 144 38.82 -49.75 -26.15
N ILE A 145 39.26 -49.19 -27.28
CA ILE A 145 38.47 -48.24 -28.06
C ILE A 145 37.21 -48.94 -28.57
N GLN A 146 37.33 -50.18 -29.02
CA GLN A 146 36.21 -51.00 -29.46
C GLN A 146 35.18 -51.17 -28.34
N LYS A 147 35.60 -51.53 -27.13
CA LYS A 147 34.72 -51.62 -25.95
C LYS A 147 34.04 -50.29 -25.62
N LYS A 148 34.78 -49.17 -25.60
CA LYS A 148 34.19 -47.84 -25.36
C LYS A 148 33.16 -47.47 -26.43
N CYS A 149 33.41 -47.82 -27.68
CA CYS A 149 32.45 -47.60 -28.76
C CYS A 149 31.22 -48.52 -28.64
N GLU A 150 31.39 -49.77 -28.17
CA GLU A 150 30.29 -50.68 -27.86
C GLU A 150 29.46 -50.16 -26.69
N ASP A 151 30.09 -49.66 -25.62
CA ASP A 151 29.41 -49.05 -24.47
C ASP A 151 28.62 -47.79 -24.88
N LEU A 152 29.22 -46.92 -25.70
CA LEU A 152 28.53 -45.75 -26.25
C LEU A 152 27.34 -46.18 -27.12
N TYR A 153 27.52 -47.17 -27.99
CA TYR A 153 26.43 -47.70 -28.80
C TYR A 153 25.30 -48.26 -27.92
N ASN A 154 25.63 -49.02 -26.88
CA ASN A 154 24.67 -49.57 -25.92
C ASN A 154 23.93 -48.46 -25.14
N PHE A 155 24.58 -47.33 -24.85
CA PHE A 155 23.95 -46.18 -24.22
C PHE A 155 22.90 -45.50 -25.12
N TYR A 156 23.22 -45.34 -26.41
CA TYR A 156 22.30 -44.70 -27.36
C TYR A 156 21.19 -45.64 -27.85
N GLU A 157 21.44 -46.95 -27.89
CA GLU A 157 20.47 -47.93 -28.38
C GLU A 157 20.38 -49.20 -27.51
N PRO A 158 19.86 -49.10 -26.27
CA PRO A 158 19.78 -50.24 -25.36
C PRO A 158 18.79 -51.34 -25.83
N VAL A 159 17.90 -51.03 -26.78
CA VAL A 159 16.78 -51.91 -27.19
C VAL A 159 17.10 -52.80 -28.40
N LYS A 160 18.14 -52.50 -29.21
CA LYS A 160 18.52 -53.31 -30.39
C LYS A 160 19.67 -54.30 -30.15
N ALA A 161 20.13 -54.44 -28.89
CA ALA A 161 21.26 -55.30 -28.51
C ALA A 161 21.10 -56.79 -28.91
N THR A 162 19.88 -57.28 -29.18
CA THR A 162 19.62 -58.68 -29.54
C THR A 162 19.98 -59.04 -30.99
N GLN A 163 20.27 -58.07 -31.87
CA GLN A 163 20.68 -58.37 -33.24
C GLN A 163 22.21 -58.46 -33.36
N GLN A 164 22.67 -59.69 -33.60
CA GLN A 164 24.03 -60.09 -33.94
C GLN A 164 24.47 -59.53 -35.31
N GLY A 165 24.53 -58.21 -35.43
CA GLY A 165 25.30 -57.54 -36.47
C GLY A 165 26.73 -57.34 -35.98
N SER A 166 27.73 -57.61 -36.84
CA SER A 166 29.15 -57.41 -36.56
C SER A 166 29.42 -56.02 -35.97
N ALA A 167 30.22 -55.95 -34.89
CA ALA A 167 30.58 -54.71 -34.19
C ALA A 167 31.06 -53.63 -35.18
N ALA A 168 31.78 -54.02 -36.24
CA ALA A 168 32.21 -53.14 -37.33
C ALA A 168 31.09 -52.35 -38.01
N THR A 169 29.91 -52.96 -38.23
CA THR A 169 28.74 -52.29 -38.84
C THR A 169 28.01 -51.36 -37.87
N LYS A 170 28.14 -51.61 -36.57
CA LYS A 170 27.61 -50.75 -35.51
C LYS A 170 28.50 -49.52 -35.29
N PHE A 171 29.82 -49.66 -35.48
CA PHE A 171 30.75 -48.52 -35.41
C PHE A 171 30.57 -47.53 -36.56
N LEU A 172 30.33 -48.02 -37.78
CA LEU A 172 30.11 -47.16 -38.94
C LEU A 172 28.78 -46.39 -38.87
N THR A 173 27.78 -46.90 -38.15
CA THR A 173 26.45 -46.28 -38.04
C THR A 173 26.30 -45.36 -36.81
N LEU A 174 27.26 -45.38 -35.88
CA LEU A 174 27.25 -44.53 -34.69
C LEU A 174 27.33 -43.03 -35.01
N PRO A 175 28.19 -42.55 -35.93
CA PRO A 175 28.22 -41.13 -36.31
C PRO A 175 26.89 -40.64 -36.87
N ASP A 176 26.27 -41.40 -37.78
CA ASP A 176 24.97 -41.06 -38.39
C ASP A 176 23.86 -41.00 -37.32
N LEU A 177 23.88 -41.92 -36.35
CA LEU A 177 22.93 -41.93 -35.24
C LEU A 177 23.11 -40.70 -34.33
N VAL A 178 24.36 -40.34 -34.01
CA VAL A 178 24.68 -39.16 -33.21
C VAL A 178 24.27 -37.88 -33.95
N GLU A 179 24.52 -37.80 -35.25
CA GLU A 179 24.11 -36.67 -36.08
C GLU A 179 22.58 -36.52 -36.11
N HIS A 180 21.85 -37.62 -36.32
CA HIS A 180 20.38 -37.60 -36.28
C HIS A 180 19.84 -37.14 -34.92
N LYS A 181 20.43 -37.57 -33.80
CA LYS A 181 20.04 -37.11 -32.46
C LYS A 181 20.39 -35.65 -32.22
N LEU A 182 21.52 -35.18 -32.72
CA LEU A 182 21.90 -33.77 -32.64
C LEU A 182 20.90 -32.90 -33.43
N LEU A 183 20.52 -33.32 -34.64
CA LEU A 183 19.49 -32.64 -35.43
C LEU A 183 18.13 -32.64 -34.71
N SER A 184 17.74 -33.77 -34.11
CA SER A 184 16.49 -33.87 -33.32
C SER A 184 16.51 -32.91 -32.13
N LEU A 185 17.61 -32.87 -31.37
CA LEU A 185 17.78 -31.94 -30.25
C LEU A 185 17.80 -30.48 -30.70
N GLN A 186 18.40 -30.19 -31.86
CA GLN A 186 18.40 -28.85 -32.42
C GLN A 186 16.99 -28.42 -32.84
N GLN A 187 16.23 -29.31 -33.47
CA GLN A 187 14.83 -29.06 -33.80
C GLN A 187 13.99 -28.81 -32.56
N GLU A 188 14.14 -29.64 -31.52
CA GLU A 188 13.45 -29.47 -30.24
C GLU A 188 13.85 -28.16 -29.55
N LYS A 189 15.12 -27.78 -29.62
CA LYS A 189 15.58 -26.48 -29.11
C LYS A 189 14.91 -25.32 -29.84
N GLU A 190 14.75 -25.42 -31.16
CA GLU A 190 14.05 -24.40 -31.95
C GLU A 190 12.55 -24.37 -31.69
N THR A 191 11.88 -25.52 -31.49
CA THR A 191 10.47 -25.54 -31.08
C THR A 191 10.30 -24.92 -29.69
N LEU A 192 11.18 -25.23 -28.74
CA LEU A 192 11.15 -24.68 -27.38
C LEU A 192 11.36 -23.15 -27.39
N LYS A 193 12.22 -22.63 -28.28
CA LYS A 193 12.36 -21.19 -28.51
C LYS A 193 11.06 -20.58 -29.06
N LYS A 194 10.42 -21.21 -30.05
CA LYS A 194 9.13 -20.75 -30.61
C LYS A 194 8.04 -20.74 -29.54
N ASP A 195 7.95 -21.79 -28.74
CA ASP A 195 6.99 -21.88 -27.64
C ASP A 195 7.23 -20.83 -26.57
N ARG A 196 8.50 -20.52 -26.28
CA ARG A 196 8.84 -19.42 -25.36
C ARG A 196 8.35 -18.07 -25.89
N VAL A 197 8.54 -17.80 -27.18
CA VAL A 197 8.06 -16.56 -27.82
C VAL A 197 6.53 -16.53 -27.83
N ALA A 198 5.86 -17.64 -28.12
CA ALA A 198 4.40 -17.72 -28.10
C ALA A 198 3.84 -17.46 -26.69
N ARG A 199 4.43 -18.04 -25.64
CA ARG A 199 4.06 -17.76 -24.24
C ARG A 199 4.23 -16.29 -23.89
N GLU A 200 5.32 -15.67 -24.32
CA GLU A 200 5.55 -14.24 -24.11
C GLU A 200 4.47 -13.39 -24.81
N GLN A 201 4.12 -13.72 -26.06
CA GLN A 201 3.04 -13.03 -26.78
C GLN A 201 1.68 -13.18 -26.07
N HIS A 202 1.35 -14.38 -25.59
CA HIS A 202 0.15 -14.60 -24.80
C HIS A 202 0.17 -13.81 -23.48
N PHE A 203 1.32 -13.76 -22.81
CA PHE A 203 1.49 -12.97 -21.59
C PHE A 203 1.19 -11.49 -21.84
N TRP A 204 1.76 -10.88 -22.89
CA TRP A 204 1.47 -9.49 -23.25
C TRP A 204 0.01 -9.26 -23.62
N THR A 205 -0.61 -10.22 -24.32
CA THR A 205 -2.03 -10.13 -24.67
C THR A 205 -2.92 -10.13 -23.42
N TYR A 206 -2.66 -11.02 -22.46
CA TYR A 206 -3.39 -11.05 -21.19
C TYR A 206 -3.14 -9.79 -20.37
N TYR A 207 -1.90 -9.30 -20.33
CA TYR A 207 -1.54 -8.08 -19.63
C TYR A 207 -2.28 -6.86 -20.21
N GLN A 208 -2.33 -6.74 -21.54
CA GLN A 208 -3.06 -5.67 -22.22
C GLN A 208 -4.57 -5.74 -21.92
N LYS A 209 -5.16 -6.94 -21.93
CA LYS A 209 -6.58 -7.12 -21.59
C LYS A 209 -6.87 -6.78 -20.13
N LEU A 210 -5.98 -7.10 -19.22
CA LEU A 210 -6.10 -6.72 -17.81
C LEU A 210 -6.07 -5.19 -17.65
N LEU A 211 -5.18 -4.52 -18.37
CA LEU A 211 -5.10 -3.06 -18.36
C LEU A 211 -6.37 -2.40 -18.93
N GLU A 212 -6.91 -2.97 -20.01
CA GLU A 212 -8.19 -2.55 -20.60
C GLU A 212 -9.33 -2.68 -19.58
N CYS A 213 -9.45 -3.84 -18.91
CA CYS A 213 -10.44 -4.05 -17.85
C CYS A 213 -10.29 -3.04 -16.70
N LEU A 214 -9.05 -2.74 -16.29
CA LEU A 214 -8.79 -1.74 -15.24
C LEU A 214 -9.27 -0.35 -15.68
N SER A 215 -8.96 0.05 -16.91
CA SER A 215 -9.41 1.34 -17.46
C SER A 215 -10.94 1.45 -17.51
N VAL A 216 -11.63 0.36 -17.85
CA VAL A 216 -13.11 0.30 -17.85
C VAL A 216 -13.65 0.41 -16.42
N ILE A 217 -13.02 -0.23 -15.44
CA ILE A 217 -13.44 -0.08 -14.04
C ILE A 217 -13.22 1.36 -13.57
N GLU A 218 -12.10 1.98 -13.95
CA GLU A 218 -11.80 3.37 -13.62
C GLU A 218 -12.84 4.33 -14.21
N THR A 219 -13.21 4.17 -15.48
CA THR A 219 -14.28 4.99 -16.09
C THR A 219 -15.61 4.75 -15.40
N ILE A 220 -15.96 3.50 -15.10
CA ILE A 220 -17.21 3.20 -14.38
C ILE A 220 -17.25 3.87 -13.00
N VAL A 221 -16.16 3.84 -12.24
CA VAL A 221 -16.10 4.47 -10.92
C VAL A 221 -16.21 5.99 -11.03
N LYS A 222 -15.47 6.61 -11.95
CA LYS A 222 -15.50 8.07 -12.13
C LYS A 222 -16.84 8.57 -12.66
N GLU A 223 -17.32 7.95 -13.73
CA GLU A 223 -18.53 8.40 -14.42
C GLU A 223 -19.78 7.98 -13.65
N TYR A 224 -19.94 6.70 -13.31
CA TYR A 224 -21.22 6.22 -12.78
C TYR A 224 -21.35 6.34 -11.27
N LYS A 225 -20.27 6.19 -10.50
CA LYS A 225 -20.38 6.32 -9.04
C LYS A 225 -20.24 7.77 -8.62
N LEU A 226 -19.14 8.42 -8.98
CA LEU A 226 -18.88 9.77 -8.49
C LEU A 226 -19.82 10.81 -9.11
N THR A 227 -20.01 10.77 -10.43
CA THR A 227 -20.85 11.79 -11.11
C THR A 227 -22.33 11.59 -10.83
N CYS A 228 -22.86 10.37 -10.91
CA CYS A 228 -24.28 10.15 -10.58
C CYS A 228 -24.58 10.42 -9.09
N GLN A 229 -23.64 10.13 -8.18
CA GLN A 229 -23.81 10.49 -6.77
C GLN A 229 -23.86 12.00 -6.59
N ALA A 230 -22.93 12.74 -7.20
CA ALA A 230 -22.96 14.21 -7.17
C ALA A 230 -24.27 14.78 -7.72
N GLN A 231 -24.75 14.26 -8.86
CA GLN A 231 -26.04 14.67 -9.43
C GLN A 231 -27.23 14.34 -8.52
N THR A 232 -27.20 13.19 -7.85
CA THR A 232 -28.25 12.82 -6.88
C THR A 232 -28.22 13.76 -5.70
N ASP A 233 -27.04 14.05 -5.16
CA ASP A 233 -26.84 14.97 -4.05
C ASP A 233 -27.36 16.37 -4.41
N ASP A 234 -27.04 16.89 -5.60
CA ASP A 234 -27.57 18.18 -6.09
C ASP A 234 -29.10 18.22 -6.11
N VAL A 235 -29.75 17.18 -6.66
CA VAL A 235 -31.21 17.06 -6.65
C VAL A 235 -31.78 16.98 -5.22
N THR A 236 -31.08 16.28 -4.31
CA THR A 236 -31.53 16.24 -2.90
C THR A 236 -31.38 17.60 -2.21
N VAL A 237 -30.35 18.37 -2.53
CA VAL A 237 -30.15 19.72 -1.99
C VAL A 237 -31.26 20.64 -2.47
N GLU A 238 -31.57 20.64 -3.77
CA GLU A 238 -32.68 21.43 -4.33
C GLU A 238 -34.04 21.01 -3.71
N TRP A 239 -34.27 19.71 -3.55
CA TRP A 239 -35.47 19.21 -2.87
C TRP A 239 -35.55 19.66 -1.41
N LEU A 240 -34.43 19.66 -0.68
CA LEU A 240 -34.39 20.14 0.71
C LEU A 240 -34.59 21.65 0.81
N GLU A 241 -34.02 22.42 -0.12
CA GLU A 241 -34.19 23.87 -0.20
C GLU A 241 -35.65 24.23 -0.42
N THR A 242 -36.27 23.68 -1.46
CA THR A 242 -37.70 23.90 -1.75
C THR A 242 -38.60 23.46 -0.59
N ARG A 243 -38.29 22.34 0.07
CA ARG A 243 -38.99 21.90 1.28
C ARG A 243 -38.83 22.86 2.45
N SER A 244 -37.62 23.38 2.65
CA SER A 244 -37.31 24.36 3.70
C SER A 244 -38.07 25.67 3.46
N GLU A 245 -38.13 26.14 2.21
CA GLU A 245 -38.91 27.31 1.83
C GLU A 245 -40.40 27.14 2.08
N ALA A 246 -40.95 25.97 1.74
CA ALA A 246 -42.35 25.64 2.00
C ALA A 246 -42.65 25.62 3.51
N LEU A 247 -41.76 25.06 4.33
CA LEU A 247 -41.88 25.07 5.79
C LEU A 247 -41.79 26.50 6.35
N ARG A 248 -40.86 27.32 5.85
CA ARG A 248 -40.74 28.73 6.23
C ARG A 248 -42.04 29.49 5.92
N LEU A 249 -42.64 29.25 4.76
CA LEU A 249 -43.91 29.86 4.38
C LEU A 249 -45.06 29.38 5.29
N LYS A 250 -45.09 28.08 5.61
CA LYS A 250 -46.07 27.50 6.55
C LYS A 250 -45.96 28.12 7.94
N VAL A 251 -44.75 28.30 8.47
CA VAL A 251 -44.52 28.97 9.76
C VAL A 251 -45.03 30.41 9.72
N LYS A 252 -44.72 31.18 8.67
CA LYS A 252 -45.25 32.55 8.51
C LYS A 252 -46.77 32.58 8.46
N LEU A 253 -47.40 31.64 7.75
CA LEU A 253 -48.86 31.54 7.70
C LEU A 253 -49.44 31.28 9.10
N THR A 254 -48.87 30.34 9.85
CA THR A 254 -49.31 30.07 11.24
C THR A 254 -49.13 31.27 12.15
N GLN A 255 -48.05 32.04 11.98
CA GLN A 255 -47.84 33.28 12.74
C GLN A 255 -48.94 34.30 12.45
N VAL A 256 -49.28 34.51 11.17
CA VAL A 256 -50.37 35.41 10.77
C VAL A 256 -51.71 34.90 11.28
N GLN A 257 -51.97 33.59 11.21
CA GLN A 257 -53.18 32.99 11.74
C GLN A 257 -53.34 33.26 13.24
N ILE A 258 -52.29 33.04 14.04
CA ILE A 258 -52.31 33.34 15.48
C ILE A 258 -52.58 34.82 15.75
N LEU A 259 -52.00 35.73 14.94
CA LEU A 259 -52.27 37.17 15.07
C LEU A 259 -53.72 37.51 14.76
N CYS A 260 -54.29 36.94 13.70
CA CYS A 260 -55.71 37.11 13.34
C CYS A 260 -56.64 36.56 14.43
N ASP A 261 -56.31 35.40 15.00
CA ASP A 261 -57.11 34.75 16.05
C ASP A 261 -57.01 35.50 17.40
N THR A 262 -55.84 36.06 17.72
CA THR A 262 -55.62 36.83 18.97
C THR A 262 -56.21 38.24 18.88
N TYR A 263 -56.04 38.92 17.75
CA TYR A 263 -56.49 40.29 17.54
C TYR A 263 -57.76 40.34 16.71
N THR A 264 -58.85 39.79 17.25
CA THR A 264 -60.16 39.95 16.63
C THR A 264 -60.58 41.42 16.65
N ASN A 265 -61.38 41.85 15.66
CA ASN A 265 -61.88 43.22 15.58
C ASN A 265 -62.62 43.66 16.86
N GLU A 266 -63.25 42.72 17.54
CA GLU A 266 -63.93 42.94 18.82
C GLU A 266 -62.91 43.13 19.96
N ALA A 267 -61.92 42.26 20.08
CA ALA A 267 -60.85 42.38 21.07
C ALA A 267 -60.07 43.69 20.91
N VAL A 268 -59.77 44.10 19.67
CA VAL A 268 -59.09 45.37 19.38
C VAL A 268 -59.96 46.57 19.76
N LYS A 269 -61.27 46.56 19.45
CA LYS A 269 -62.20 47.62 19.87
C LYS A 269 -62.31 47.70 21.40
N ALA A 270 -62.38 46.54 22.08
CA ALA A 270 -62.42 46.46 23.53
C ALA A 270 -61.13 47.00 24.17
N LEU A 271 -59.95 46.58 23.70
CA LEU A 271 -58.66 47.11 24.14
C LEU A 271 -58.55 48.62 23.90
N LYS A 272 -59.05 49.13 22.77
CA LYS A 272 -59.07 50.58 22.50
C LYS A 272 -59.96 51.33 23.49
N LYS A 273 -61.11 50.76 23.88
CA LYS A 273 -61.99 51.33 24.90
C LYS A 273 -61.35 51.30 26.29
N ILE A 274 -60.71 50.19 26.67
CA ILE A 274 -59.98 50.07 27.94
C ILE A 274 -58.84 51.09 28.00
N ARG A 275 -58.08 51.24 26.90
CA ARG A 275 -57.04 52.26 26.79
C ARG A 275 -57.60 53.68 26.95
N GLY A 276 -58.72 53.99 26.31
CA GLY A 276 -59.40 55.28 26.49
C GLY A 276 -59.78 55.54 27.95
N HIS A 277 -60.40 54.56 28.62
CA HIS A 277 -60.73 54.69 30.05
C HIS A 277 -59.51 54.88 30.94
N LEU A 278 -58.41 54.19 30.66
CA LEU A 278 -57.14 54.36 31.38
C LEU A 278 -56.55 55.76 31.15
N ASP A 279 -56.53 56.25 29.91
CA ASP A 279 -56.04 57.59 29.57
C ASP A 279 -56.89 58.68 30.25
N ASP A 280 -58.22 58.51 30.30
CA ASP A 280 -59.12 59.42 31.00
C ASP A 280 -58.91 59.37 32.52
N ALA A 281 -58.72 58.18 33.10
CA ALA A 281 -58.41 58.02 34.52
C ALA A 281 -57.04 58.64 34.88
N ILE A 282 -56.04 58.50 34.02
CA ILE A 282 -54.74 59.15 34.18
C ILE A 282 -54.92 60.67 34.17
N LYS A 283 -55.62 61.23 33.18
CA LYS A 283 -55.89 62.68 33.13
C LYS A 283 -56.66 63.17 34.36
N GLN A 284 -57.62 62.39 34.84
CA GLN A 284 -58.38 62.73 36.04
C GLN A 284 -57.49 62.71 37.29
N THR A 285 -56.63 61.70 37.44
CA THR A 285 -55.70 61.63 38.58
C THR A 285 -54.64 62.73 38.51
N GLU A 286 -54.12 63.06 37.32
CA GLU A 286 -53.24 64.20 37.10
C GLU A 286 -53.92 65.53 37.43
N ALA A 287 -55.19 65.71 37.02
CA ALA A 287 -55.98 66.90 37.37
C ALA A 287 -56.23 67.00 38.87
N GLN A 288 -56.53 65.88 39.55
CA GLN A 288 -56.67 65.82 41.00
C GLN A 288 -55.35 66.12 41.71
N LEU A 289 -54.24 65.60 41.20
CA LEU A 289 -52.89 65.90 41.70
C LEU A 289 -52.59 67.40 41.52
N ALA A 290 -52.88 67.98 40.36
CA ALA A 290 -52.74 69.41 40.12
C ALA A 290 -53.62 70.26 41.07
N ALA A 291 -54.88 69.85 41.30
CA ALA A 291 -55.79 70.57 42.20
C ALA A 291 -55.35 70.50 43.67
N THR A 292 -54.88 69.32 44.12
CA THR A 292 -54.38 69.13 45.48
C THR A 292 -53.05 69.85 45.70
N THR A 293 -52.13 69.83 44.73
CA THR A 293 -50.88 70.60 44.77
C THR A 293 -51.15 72.11 44.78
N TYR A 294 -52.10 72.61 43.97
CA TYR A 294 -52.52 74.01 44.02
C TYR A 294 -53.10 74.38 45.40
N SER A 295 -53.98 73.54 45.95
CA SER A 295 -54.53 73.75 47.30
C SER A 295 -53.42 73.78 48.36
N LEU A 296 -52.45 72.87 48.26
CA LEU A 296 -51.29 72.81 49.15
C LEU A 296 -50.40 74.05 49.01
N GLN A 297 -50.20 74.56 47.80
CA GLN A 297 -49.49 75.83 47.55
C GLN A 297 -50.24 77.02 48.16
N SER A 298 -51.57 77.07 48.02
CA SER A 298 -52.41 78.11 48.65
C SER A 298 -52.27 78.07 50.19
N TYR A 299 -52.34 76.88 50.80
CA TYR A 299 -52.09 76.73 52.24
C TYR A 299 -50.66 77.12 52.62
N HIS A 300 -49.68 76.81 51.77
CA HIS A 300 -48.29 77.20 52.00
C HIS A 300 -48.12 78.73 52.00
N SER A 301 -48.76 79.45 51.07
CA SER A 301 -48.75 80.92 51.05
C SER A 301 -49.42 81.54 52.29
N ILE A 302 -50.54 80.97 52.74
CA ILE A 302 -51.22 81.40 53.98
C ILE A 302 -50.36 81.03 55.20
N GLY A 303 -49.56 79.97 55.13
CA GLY A 303 -48.71 79.49 56.21
C GLY A 303 -47.75 80.53 56.79
N ALA A 304 -47.31 81.53 56.01
CA ALA A 304 -46.48 82.62 56.53
C ALA A 304 -47.28 83.60 57.41
N GLU A 305 -48.48 84.00 56.95
CA GLU A 305 -49.40 84.85 57.71
C GLU A 305 -49.94 84.13 58.94
N PHE A 306 -50.30 82.85 58.79
CA PHE A 306 -50.74 81.99 59.88
C PHE A 306 -49.64 81.80 60.93
N LYS A 307 -48.37 81.58 60.53
CA LYS A 307 -47.25 81.54 61.48
C LYS A 307 -47.07 82.86 62.22
N SER A 308 -47.23 84.00 61.56
CA SER A 308 -47.20 85.32 62.21
C SER A 308 -48.36 85.48 63.21
N LEU A 309 -49.58 85.08 62.83
CA LEU A 309 -50.75 85.12 63.72
C LEU A 309 -50.59 84.18 64.92
N VAL A 310 -50.06 82.98 64.71
CA VAL A 310 -49.74 82.03 65.79
C VAL A 310 -48.67 82.61 66.70
N ASN A 311 -47.63 83.26 66.18
CA ASN A 311 -46.63 83.96 67.00
C ASN A 311 -47.24 85.13 67.78
N GLN A 312 -48.13 85.92 67.19
CA GLN A 312 -48.84 86.98 67.91
C GLN A 312 -49.74 86.40 69.00
N PHE A 313 -50.45 85.32 68.70
CA PHE A 313 -51.29 84.63 69.68
C PHE A 313 -50.45 84.03 70.82
N THR A 314 -49.29 83.41 70.54
CA THR A 314 -48.41 82.89 71.59
C THR A 314 -47.75 84.01 72.39
N LEU A 315 -47.39 85.14 71.78
CA LEU A 315 -46.92 86.33 72.51
C LEU A 315 -48.01 86.90 73.42
N LEU A 316 -49.24 87.04 72.92
CA LEU A 316 -50.40 87.45 73.72
C LEU A 316 -50.67 86.45 74.84
N GLN A 317 -50.58 85.15 74.57
CA GLN A 317 -50.79 84.11 75.58
C GLN A 317 -49.70 84.15 76.66
N ASN A 318 -48.44 84.36 76.27
CA ASN A 318 -47.32 84.57 77.19
C ASN A 318 -47.46 85.87 77.98
N GLU A 319 -47.98 86.95 77.38
CA GLU A 319 -48.23 88.21 78.09
C GLU A 319 -49.41 88.06 79.06
N ILE A 320 -50.47 87.37 78.67
CA ILE A 320 -51.58 87.01 79.56
C ILE A 320 -51.07 86.15 80.70
N GLU A 321 -50.21 85.18 80.42
CA GLU A 321 -49.62 84.31 81.45
C GLU A 321 -48.66 85.07 82.35
N ASN A 322 -47.81 85.96 81.82
CA ASN A 322 -46.93 86.83 82.61
C ASN A 322 -47.73 87.82 83.47
N ARG A 323 -48.78 88.44 82.93
CA ARG A 323 -49.70 89.29 83.70
C ARG A 323 -50.46 88.48 84.75
N LYS A 324 -50.93 87.27 84.44
CA LYS A 324 -51.54 86.34 85.41
C LYS A 324 -50.53 85.87 86.45
N TRP A 325 -49.28 85.67 86.09
CA TRP A 325 -48.19 85.30 86.99
C TRP A 325 -47.84 86.48 87.91
N ALA A 326 -47.71 87.69 87.38
CA ALA A 326 -47.53 88.92 88.16
C ALA A 326 -48.69 89.16 89.13
N LEU A 327 -49.94 89.00 88.66
CA LEU A 327 -51.15 89.11 89.48
C LEU A 327 -51.24 87.99 90.52
N SER A 328 -50.80 86.76 90.22
CA SER A 328 -50.78 85.66 91.19
C SER A 328 -49.64 85.78 92.18
N THR A 329 -48.54 86.46 91.82
CA THR A 329 -47.39 86.68 92.71
C THR A 329 -47.65 87.86 93.64
N MET A 330 -48.26 88.94 93.14
CA MET A 330 -48.76 90.03 93.99
C MET A 330 -50.02 89.64 94.78
N GLY A 331 -50.84 88.72 94.23
CA GLY A 331 -52.03 88.18 94.88
C GLY A 331 -51.72 87.14 95.97
N ARG A 332 -50.62 86.39 95.86
CA ARG A 332 -50.18 85.43 96.90
C ARG A 332 -49.56 86.09 98.13
N THR A 333 -49.20 87.36 98.09
CA THR A 333 -48.76 88.09 99.31
C THR A 333 -49.90 88.70 100.11
N LEU A 334 -51.16 88.64 99.65
CA LEU A 334 -52.24 89.41 100.28
C LEU A 334 -53.59 88.70 100.51
N ASN A 335 -53.82 87.44 100.13
CA ASN A 335 -55.06 86.75 100.51
C ASN A 335 -54.88 85.22 100.62
N SER A 336 -54.41 84.77 101.80
CA SER A 336 -54.79 83.48 102.36
C SER A 336 -56.03 83.69 103.22
N THR A 337 -57.22 83.37 102.69
CA THR A 337 -58.39 82.91 103.46
C THR A 337 -59.50 82.46 102.50
N ASP A 338 -59.87 81.19 102.67
CA ASP A 338 -61.17 80.55 102.45
C ASP A 338 -61.74 80.31 101.03
N GLY A 339 -61.71 79.03 100.65
CA GLY A 339 -62.84 78.15 101.00
C GLY A 339 -63.75 77.67 99.85
N LEU A 340 -63.56 76.40 99.46
CA LEU A 340 -64.56 75.30 99.38
C LEU A 340 -65.88 75.55 98.59
N SER A 341 -66.46 74.66 97.78
CA SER A 341 -66.22 73.26 97.41
C SER A 341 -67.33 72.79 96.44
N HIS A 342 -67.15 71.59 95.88
CA HIS A 342 -68.16 70.61 95.36
C HIS A 342 -68.66 70.76 93.90
N THR A 343 -68.94 69.71 93.11
CA THR A 343 -68.70 68.24 93.08
C THR A 343 -69.35 67.67 91.79
N ALA A 344 -68.98 66.43 91.44
CA ALA A 344 -69.77 65.39 90.75
C ALA A 344 -69.74 65.40 89.20
N SER A 345 -69.04 64.44 88.56
CA SER A 345 -69.46 63.05 88.24
C SER A 345 -70.23 63.01 86.91
N SER A 346 -70.17 62.01 86.04
CA SER A 346 -69.85 60.59 86.16
C SER A 346 -69.48 60.01 84.78
N SER A 347 -68.64 58.98 84.81
CA SER A 347 -68.09 58.17 83.71
C SER A 347 -69.00 56.92 83.44
N PRO A 348 -68.55 55.75 82.93
CA PRO A 348 -68.29 55.31 81.55
C PRO A 348 -68.92 53.91 81.22
N ARG A 349 -68.37 53.21 80.20
CA ARG A 349 -68.25 51.73 79.96
C ARG A 349 -68.98 51.24 78.68
N SER A 350 -68.49 50.27 77.90
CA SER A 350 -67.44 49.25 78.09
C SER A 350 -67.04 48.58 76.75
N VAL A 351 -65.75 48.17 76.65
CA VAL A 351 -65.06 46.99 76.04
C VAL A 351 -65.75 46.13 74.93
N ASP A 352 -65.05 45.53 73.95
CA ASP A 352 -63.96 44.54 74.09
C ASP A 352 -63.11 44.30 72.82
N SER A 353 -61.79 44.16 73.04
CA SER A 353 -60.86 43.10 72.61
C SER A 353 -60.86 42.54 71.16
N LEU A 354 -59.74 42.72 70.43
CA LEU A 354 -58.68 41.70 70.28
C LEU A 354 -57.48 42.18 69.42
N LEU A 355 -56.30 41.82 69.92
CA LEU A 355 -54.94 42.11 69.47
C LEU A 355 -54.45 41.19 68.33
N ASN A 356 -53.53 41.74 67.50
CA ASN A 356 -52.31 41.10 66.96
C ASN A 356 -52.46 40.03 65.85
N LEU A 357 -51.55 39.77 64.89
CA LEU A 357 -50.14 40.08 64.53
C LEU A 357 -50.02 39.96 62.98
N VAL A 358 -49.32 40.83 62.24
CA VAL A 358 -47.91 40.72 61.78
C VAL A 358 -47.53 39.38 61.09
N SER A 359 -47.06 39.48 59.83
CA SER A 359 -46.50 38.44 58.93
C SER A 359 -45.10 37.91 59.37
N PRO A 360 -44.34 37.16 58.53
CA PRO A 360 -44.37 35.72 58.19
C PRO A 360 -43.04 34.99 58.61
N PRO A 361 -42.82 33.69 58.29
CA PRO A 361 -41.48 33.30 57.81
C PRO A 361 -41.37 32.15 56.78
N VAL A 362 -40.46 32.38 55.82
CA VAL A 362 -39.33 31.60 55.24
C VAL A 362 -39.29 30.04 55.28
N SER A 363 -38.87 29.49 54.13
CA SER A 363 -37.94 28.34 53.87
C SER A 363 -38.42 26.87 53.87
N GLN A 364 -38.37 26.27 52.68
CA GLN A 364 -37.97 24.88 52.38
C GLN A 364 -37.14 24.95 51.08
N LEU A 365 -35.80 25.00 51.19
CA LEU A 365 -34.84 23.88 51.09
C LEU A 365 -34.44 23.52 49.64
N LYS A 366 -33.12 23.61 49.42
CA LYS A 366 -32.36 23.43 48.18
C LYS A 366 -31.34 22.31 48.42
N THR A 367 -30.96 21.59 47.36
CA THR A 367 -29.81 20.65 47.21
C THR A 367 -29.98 19.29 47.90
N ASN A 368 -29.62 18.13 47.32
CA ASN A 368 -28.30 17.73 46.78
C ASN A 368 -28.46 16.29 46.18
N LEU A 369 -27.92 15.89 45.01
CA LEU A 369 -26.59 15.28 44.72
C LEU A 369 -26.63 14.91 43.20
N GLN A 370 -25.70 15.32 42.33
CA GLN A 370 -24.33 14.81 42.09
C GLN A 370 -24.24 13.68 41.00
N SER A 371 -23.35 13.93 40.03
CA SER A 371 -22.56 13.02 39.16
C SER A 371 -23.16 12.37 37.88
N GLN A 372 -22.53 12.74 36.75
CA GLN A 372 -22.46 12.09 35.41
C GLN A 372 -21.62 10.77 35.45
N PRO A 373 -21.13 10.21 34.30
CA PRO A 373 -21.78 9.58 33.12
C PRO A 373 -21.28 8.12 32.90
N ALA A 374 -21.84 7.35 31.96
CA ALA A 374 -21.12 6.40 31.06
C ALA A 374 -22.03 5.33 30.40
N VAL A 375 -21.87 5.21 29.08
CA VAL A 375 -21.66 3.97 28.30
C VAL A 375 -22.65 2.79 28.49
N VAL A 376 -23.44 2.51 27.44
CA VAL A 376 -23.97 1.17 27.17
C VAL A 376 -23.74 0.84 25.69
N HIS A 377 -22.80 -0.09 25.45
CA HIS A 377 -22.75 -0.92 24.25
C HIS A 377 -23.78 -2.06 24.36
N PRO A 378 -24.30 -2.57 23.23
CA PRO A 378 -25.14 -3.76 23.20
C PRO A 378 -24.29 -5.03 23.08
N SER A 379 -24.68 -6.09 23.79
CA SER A 379 -24.15 -7.45 23.59
C SER A 379 -25.28 -8.45 23.34
N SER A 380 -25.26 -8.97 22.11
CA SER A 380 -25.36 -10.38 21.71
C SER A 380 -26.30 -11.34 22.46
N LYS A 381 -27.19 -11.98 21.68
CA LYS A 381 -27.30 -13.44 21.62
C LYS A 381 -27.76 -13.92 20.23
N SER A 382 -26.86 -14.67 19.60
CA SER A 382 -26.98 -15.78 18.63
C SER A 382 -28.10 -16.79 18.96
N HIS A 383 -28.62 -17.70 18.12
CA HIS A 383 -28.30 -18.27 16.80
C HIS A 383 -29.56 -19.03 16.31
N GLN A 384 -29.82 -19.14 15.00
CA GLN A 384 -29.93 -20.35 14.14
C GLN A 384 -30.82 -19.94 12.93
N SER A 385 -30.72 -20.41 11.69
CA SER A 385 -29.96 -21.46 11.00
C SER A 385 -30.25 -21.21 9.49
N GLU A 386 -29.31 -21.43 8.57
CA GLU A 386 -29.54 -22.02 7.23
C GLU A 386 -28.39 -21.77 6.24
N LYS A 387 -28.23 -22.76 5.34
CA LYS A 387 -27.34 -22.88 4.16
C LYS A 387 -26.00 -23.55 4.46
N GLU A 388 -25.81 -24.85 4.19
CA GLU A 388 -25.99 -25.64 2.96
C GLU A 388 -24.90 -25.37 1.90
N THR A 389 -24.31 -26.49 1.44
CA THR A 389 -23.50 -26.74 0.23
C THR A 389 -21.97 -26.92 0.34
N LYS A 390 -21.62 -28.21 0.14
CA LYS A 390 -20.66 -28.76 -0.84
C LYS A 390 -19.16 -28.75 -0.53
N LYS A 391 -18.82 -29.88 0.08
CA LYS A 391 -17.57 -30.67 0.06
C LYS A 391 -17.14 -31.01 -1.38
N VAL A 392 -15.95 -30.56 -1.79
CA VAL A 392 -15.13 -31.19 -2.84
C VAL A 392 -13.71 -31.29 -2.28
N SER A 393 -13.31 -32.51 -1.95
CA SER A 393 -11.97 -32.88 -1.52
C SER A 393 -11.36 -33.74 -2.62
N PHE A 394 -10.29 -33.25 -3.24
CA PHE A 394 -9.49 -33.99 -4.21
C PHE A 394 -8.00 -33.82 -3.87
N LEU A 395 -7.38 -34.98 -3.60
CA LEU A 395 -5.98 -35.37 -3.80
C LEU A 395 -4.85 -34.52 -3.19
N SER A 396 -4.28 -35.05 -2.10
CA SER A 396 -2.86 -34.92 -1.77
C SER A 396 -2.06 -35.99 -2.54
N PRO A 397 -0.85 -35.70 -3.04
CA PRO A 397 0.08 -36.72 -3.49
C PRO A 397 1.02 -37.15 -2.37
N SER A 398 1.09 -38.47 -2.19
CA SER A 398 2.22 -39.22 -1.63
C SER A 398 3.42 -39.16 -2.59
N SER A 399 4.64 -38.86 -2.13
CA SER A 399 5.56 -39.87 -1.59
C SER A 399 7.00 -39.33 -1.46
N SER A 400 7.72 -39.96 -0.54
CA SER A 400 9.16 -40.26 -0.60
C SER A 400 10.15 -39.17 -0.22
N GLN A 401 10.47 -39.18 1.07
CA GLN A 401 11.87 -39.22 1.48
C GLN A 401 12.53 -40.49 0.92
N ASP A 402 13.71 -40.36 0.33
CA ASP A 402 14.78 -41.33 0.46
C ASP A 402 16.14 -40.62 0.38
N SER A 403 17.09 -41.20 1.09
CA SER A 403 18.31 -40.59 1.61
C SER A 403 19.52 -40.81 0.69
N THR A 404 20.67 -40.21 1.06
CA THR A 404 22.06 -40.55 0.64
C THR A 404 22.38 -40.28 -0.85
N THR A 405 23.35 -39.44 -1.24
CA THR A 405 24.74 -39.29 -0.78
C THR A 405 25.26 -37.93 -1.24
#